data_AF-A0A544UDU1-F1
#
_entry.id   AF-A0A544UDU1-F1
#
_cell.length_a   1.000
_cell.length_b   1.000
_cell.length_c   1.000
_cell.angle_alpha   90.00
_cell.angle_beta   90.00
_cell.angle_gamma   90.00
#
_symmetry.space_group_name_H-M   'P 1'
#
loop_
_entity.id
_entity.type
_entity.pdbx_description
1 polymer ?
#
loop_
_entity_poly.entity_id
_entity_poly.type
_entity_poly.pdbx_seq_one_letter_code
_entity_poly.pdbx_strand_id
1 'polypeptide(L)' 'MILGKQGSVVIRSLSRREWENFLKRIDPSYWTSENIAALADHNIALGDENGNFRPNENVTRVQFTAFMYRALGL' A
#
# COMPACT_ATOMS: atom_id res chain seq x y z
N MET A 1 -19.19 -5.13 -24.62
CA MET A 1 -19.69 -5.90 -23.46
C MET A 1 -18.69 -7.03 -23.27
N ILE A 2 -17.71 -6.94 -22.37
CA ILE A 2 -17.82 -7.09 -20.90
C ILE A 2 -16.83 -6.14 -20.18
N LEU A 3 -17.40 -5.25 -19.36
CA LEU A 3 -17.00 -4.73 -18.04
C LEU A 3 -15.50 -4.61 -17.65
N GLY A 4 -15.09 -3.38 -17.31
CA GLY A 4 -14.35 -3.12 -16.05
C GLY A 4 -12.85 -2.77 -16.13
N LYS A 5 -12.47 -1.61 -16.68
CA LYS A 5 -11.21 -0.93 -16.31
C LYS A 5 -11.34 -0.22 -14.95
N GLN A 6 -11.54 -0.98 -13.88
CA GLN A 6 -11.53 -0.50 -12.50
C GLN A 6 -10.71 -1.51 -11.70
N GLY A 7 -9.49 -1.16 -11.28
CA GLY A 7 -8.68 -2.08 -10.49
C GLY A 7 -7.25 -1.61 -10.26
N SER A 8 -7.09 -0.81 -9.21
CA SER A 8 -5.90 -0.71 -8.34
C SER A 8 -4.57 -1.14 -8.95
N VAL A 9 -3.79 -0.16 -9.41
CA VAL A 9 -2.33 -0.28 -9.34
C VAL A 9 -1.95 -0.30 -7.86
N VAL A 10 -0.94 -1.09 -7.52
CA VAL A 10 -0.14 -1.11 -6.27
C VAL A 10 -0.17 -2.52 -5.64
N ILE A 11 1.01 -3.14 -5.65
CA ILE A 11 1.45 -4.34 -4.90
C ILE A 11 1.03 -5.72 -5.43
N ARG A 12 -0.22 -6.01 -5.79
CA ARG A 12 -0.58 -7.37 -6.30
C ARG A 12 0.05 -7.76 -7.65
N SER A 13 0.63 -6.82 -8.38
CA SER A 13 1.33 -7.06 -9.65
C SER A 13 2.86 -6.96 -9.55
N LEU A 14 3.42 -6.81 -8.35
CA LEU A 14 4.87 -6.69 -8.18
C LEU A 14 5.53 -8.05 -8.30
N SER A 15 6.53 -8.13 -9.18
CA SER A 15 7.45 -9.27 -9.23
C SER A 15 8.16 -9.43 -7.87
N ARG A 16 8.63 -10.65 -7.55
CA ARG A 16 9.36 -10.93 -6.30
C ARG A 16 10.50 -9.93 -6.03
N ARG A 17 11.18 -9.48 -7.08
CA ARG A 17 12.26 -8.49 -7.01
C ARG A 17 11.77 -7.08 -6.61
N GLU A 18 10.60 -6.68 -7.08
CA GLU A 18 10.00 -5.40 -6.73
C GLU A 18 9.48 -5.40 -5.28
N TRP A 19 8.95 -6.54 -4.83
CA TRP A 19 8.58 -6.74 -3.43
C TRP A 19 9.76 -6.62 -2.48
N GLU A 20 10.88 -7.28 -2.79
CA GLU A 20 12.12 -7.16 -2.01
C GLU A 20 12.66 -5.72 -1.98
N ASN A 21 12.54 -4.98 -3.09
CA ASN A 21 12.94 -3.58 -3.14
C ASN A 21 12.02 -2.66 -2.33
N PHE A 22 10.71 -2.95 -2.30
CA PHE A 22 9.75 -2.24 -1.45
C PHE A 22 10.09 -2.47 0.03
N LEU A 23 10.29 -3.71 0.45
CA LEU A 23 10.68 -4.04 1.82
C LEU A 23 12.00 -3.38 2.23
N LYS A 24 12.98 -3.25 1.31
CA LYS A 24 14.24 -2.51 1.56
C LYS A 24 14.06 -1.01 1.80
N ARG A 25 12.97 -0.41 1.31
CA ARG A 25 12.65 1.01 1.56
C ARG A 25 12.00 1.22 2.93
N ILE A 26 11.55 0.14 3.57
CA ILE A 26 11.07 0.15 4.94
C ILE A 26 12.28 -0.18 5.81
N ASP A 27 12.60 0.69 6.77
CA ASP A 27 13.63 0.38 7.75
C ASP A 27 13.18 -0.86 8.57
N PRO A 28 13.93 -1.99 8.53
CA PRO A 28 13.54 -3.21 9.24
C PRO A 28 13.48 -3.03 10.76
N SER A 29 14.20 -2.03 11.30
CA SER A 29 14.19 -1.68 12.73
C SER A 29 12.98 -0.83 13.11
N TYR A 30 12.21 -0.35 12.13
CA TYR A 30 10.98 0.37 12.38
C TYR A 30 9.93 -0.62 12.89
N TRP A 31 9.52 -0.45 14.15
CA TRP A 31 8.61 -1.32 14.91
C TRP A 31 7.25 -1.61 14.23
N THR A 32 6.91 -0.89 13.16
CA THR A 32 5.68 -1.03 12.37
C THR A 32 5.89 -1.65 11.00
N SER A 33 7.09 -2.08 10.64
CA SER A 33 7.40 -2.67 9.33
C SER A 33 6.47 -3.83 8.97
N GLU A 34 6.16 -4.71 9.93
CA GLU A 34 5.20 -5.82 9.77
C GLU A 34 3.77 -5.34 9.52
N ASN A 35 3.31 -4.32 10.26
CA ASN A 35 1.98 -3.74 10.08
C ASN A 35 1.85 -3.07 8.70
N ILE A 36 2.90 -2.38 8.26
CA ILE A 36 2.94 -1.74 6.94
C ILE A 36 2.87 -2.80 5.84
N ALA A 37 3.64 -3.87 5.96
CA ALA A 37 3.62 -4.98 5.02
C ALA A 37 2.23 -5.63 4.94
N ALA A 38 1.58 -5.89 6.08
CA ALA A 38 0.23 -6.44 6.13
C ALA A 38 -0.80 -5.51 5.46
N LEU A 39 -0.75 -4.20 5.75
CA LEU A 39 -1.65 -3.23 5.12
C LEU A 39 -1.42 -3.12 3.61
N ALA A 40 -0.17 -3.24 3.16
CA ALA A 40 0.20 -3.30 1.75
C ALA A 40 -0.36 -4.55 1.07
N ASP A 41 -0.19 -5.74 1.68
CA ASP A 41 -0.69 -7.02 1.15
C ASP A 41 -2.22 -7.02 1.00
N HIS A 42 -2.92 -6.39 1.93
CA HIS A 42 -4.37 -6.22 1.88
C HIS A 42 -4.83 -5.04 1.00
N ASN A 43 -3.92 -4.38 0.29
CA ASN A 43 -4.16 -3.18 -0.53
C ASN A 43 -4.81 -2.02 0.24
N ILE A 44 -4.60 -1.93 1.54
CA ILE A 44 -5.19 -0.89 2.41
C ILE A 44 -4.35 0.38 2.36
N ALA A 45 -3.05 0.26 2.66
CA ALA A 45 -2.11 1.37 2.68
C ALA A 45 -1.09 1.19 1.55
N LEU A 46 -1.07 2.15 0.63
CA LEU A 46 -0.33 2.11 -0.62
C LEU A 46 0.72 3.22 -0.64
N GLY A 47 1.86 2.99 -1.28
CA GLY A 47 2.90 4.01 -1.48
C GLY A 47 2.47 5.09 -2.48
N ASP A 48 3.28 6.14 -2.59
CA ASP A 48 3.10 7.18 -3.61
C ASP A 48 3.35 6.65 -5.04
N GLU A 49 3.15 7.51 -6.05
CA GLU A 49 3.36 7.17 -7.47
C GLU A 49 4.80 6.69 -7.78
N ASN A 50 5.76 7.01 -6.90
CA ASN A 50 7.16 6.60 -7.00
C ASN A 50 7.46 5.31 -6.19
N GLY A 51 6.44 4.71 -5.60
CA GLY A 51 6.52 3.49 -4.79
C GLY A 51 7.17 3.71 -3.42
N ASN A 52 7.11 4.93 -2.87
CA ASN A 52 7.63 5.19 -1.52
C ASN A 52 6.49 5.12 -0.50
N PHE A 53 6.75 4.42 0.60
CA PHE A 53 5.89 4.45 1.77
C PHE A 53 6.45 5.48 2.76
N ARG A 54 5.64 6.46 3.17
CA ARG A 54 6.06 7.63 3.97
C ARG A 54 5.44 7.54 5.38
N PRO A 55 5.93 6.67 6.27
CA PRO A 55 5.27 6.34 7.54
C PRO A 55 5.22 7.50 8.54
N ASN A 56 6.13 8.47 8.41
CA ASN A 56 6.24 9.62 9.30
C ASN A 56 5.49 10.86 8.78
N GLU A 57 4.81 10.77 7.63
CA GLU A 57 4.02 11.88 7.09
C GLU A 57 2.58 11.84 7.58
N ASN A 58 1.98 13.02 7.70
CA ASN A 58 0.59 13.15 8.10
C ASN A 58 -0.35 12.63 7.01
N VAL A 59 -1.35 11.85 7.43
CA VAL A 59 -2.41 11.35 6.55
C VAL A 59 -3.49 12.41 6.40
N THR A 60 -3.90 12.71 5.16
CA THR A 60 -5.04 13.59 4.89
C THR A 60 -6.37 12.88 5.15
N ARG A 61 -7.45 13.64 5.38
CA ARG A 61 -8.79 13.05 5.58
C ARG A 61 -9.22 12.13 4.43
N VAL A 62 -8.92 12.52 3.18
CA VAL A 62 -9.24 11.72 2.00
C VAL A 62 -8.47 10.39 1.99
N GLN A 63 -7.17 10.41 2.32
CA GLN A 63 -6.37 9.20 2.42
C GLN A 63 -6.87 8.29 3.53
N PHE A 64 -7.21 8.84 4.70
CA PHE A 64 -7.78 8.07 5.80
C PHE A 64 -9.09 7.38 5.40
N THR A 65 -10.03 8.10 4.77
CA THR A 65 -11.28 7.50 4.29
C THR A 65 -11.03 6.42 3.24
N ALA A 66 -10.05 6.62 2.35
CA ALA A 66 -9.67 5.60 1.37
C ALA A 66 -9.11 4.33 2.03
N PHE A 67 -8.34 4.44 3.11
CA PHE A 67 -7.89 3.27 3.88
C PHE A 67 -9.07 2.52 4.49
N MET A 68 -10.00 3.24 5.12
CA MET A 68 -11.19 2.63 5.73
C MET A 68 -12.07 1.93 4.69
N TYR A 69 -12.30 2.56 3.54
CA TYR A 69 -13.07 1.99 2.44
C TYR A 69 -12.49 0.64 1.99
N ARG A 70 -11.17 0.57 1.80
CA ARG A 70 -10.48 -0.67 1.40
C ARG A 70 -10.45 -1.71 2.51
N ALA A 71 -10.23 -1.29 3.76
CA ALA A 71 -10.22 -2.18 4.92
C ALA A 71 -11.59 -2.84 5.15
N LEU A 72 -12.67 -2.13 4.85
CA LEU A 72 -14.04 -2.65 4.94
C LEU A 72 -14.47 -3.47 3.70
N GLY A 73 -13.65 -3.50 2.64
CA GLY A 73 -13.96 -4.20 1.40
C GLY A 73 -15.17 -3.65 0.65
N LEU A 74 -15.42 -2.34 0.80
CA LEU A 74 -16.53 -1.63 0.17
C LEU A 74 -16.21 -1.20 -1.27
#